data_AF-A0A819AJN7-F1
#
_entry.id   AF-A0A819AJN7-F1
#
_cell.length_a   1.000
_cell.length_b   1.000
_cell.length_c   1.000
_cell.angle_alpha   90.00
_cell.angle_beta   90.00
_cell.angle_gamma   90.00
#
_symmetry.space_group_name_H-M   'P 1'
#
loop_
_entity.id
_entity.type
_entity.pdbx_description
1 polymer ?
#
loop_
_entity_poly.entity_id
_entity_poly.type
_entity_poly.pdbx_seq_one_letter_code
_entity_poly.pdbx_strand_id
1 'polypeptide(L)'
;TLLETNKPYIMNVMRTPAMQTLFLYASTLETNNDFTRILCDQWLEIIFENSETAQSIISSVLLLRNARDLLLKLTLQDLNKSLDIELMSKPRTYELQHLLSKKMTEFLENSCLYAIRRVLPAELDTIYRPNIQEDEDDNNDKIVNNESTKINEYLTYNCLRSNDDQESFWSEYAGSTMQKHWICPYCNEDILVTVAERVAHENQCQLNSLCNNENPIFKSTQSNINKTNILSNLTTTTTTTIATTNVPLTQDYHCDICEQTYKLTSIEILRHRATHQT
;
A
#
# COMPACT_ATOMS: atom_id res chain seq x y z
N THR A 1 -27.87 -10.66 2.58
CA THR A 1 -28.89 -9.68 3.02
C THR A 1 -29.32 -10.03 4.42
N LEU A 2 -29.45 -9.05 5.32
CA LEU A 2 -29.89 -9.30 6.70
C LEU A 2 -31.42 -9.19 6.75
N LEU A 3 -32.10 -10.25 7.20
CA LEU A 3 -33.53 -10.22 7.46
C LEU A 3 -33.73 -10.13 8.97
N GLU A 4 -34.23 -8.99 9.42
CA GLU A 4 -34.51 -8.74 10.83
C GLU A 4 -35.95 -9.13 11.15
N THR A 5 -36.12 -10.11 12.04
CA THR A 5 -37.41 -10.48 12.64
C THR A 5 -37.27 -10.36 14.16
N ASN A 6 -37.76 -11.32 14.96
CA ASN A 6 -37.40 -11.41 16.38
C ASN A 6 -35.94 -11.85 16.61
N LYS A 7 -35.32 -12.50 15.60
CA LYS A 7 -33.89 -12.82 15.56
C LYS A 7 -33.34 -12.43 14.19
N PRO A 8 -32.09 -11.94 14.11
CA PRO A 8 -31.49 -11.61 12.83
C PRO A 8 -31.14 -12.89 12.05
N TYR A 9 -31.54 -12.96 10.80
CA TYR A 9 -31.20 -14.04 9.87
C TYR A 9 -30.33 -13.51 8.74
N ILE A 10 -29.23 -14.19 8.47
CA ILE A 10 -28.39 -13.89 7.31
C ILE A 10 -28.92 -14.69 6.12
N MET A 11 -29.48 -13.98 5.15
CA MET A 11 -30.00 -14.54 3.91
C MET A 11 -28.95 -14.40 2.80
N ASN A 12 -28.95 -15.35 1.86
CA ASN A 12 -28.03 -15.38 0.72
C ASN A 12 -26.54 -15.41 1.13
N VAL A 13 -26.15 -16.43 1.89
CA VAL A 13 -24.75 -16.66 2.29
C VAL A 13 -24.04 -17.56 1.30
N MET A 14 -22.78 -17.26 1.03
CA MET A 14 -21.86 -18.14 0.31
C MET A 14 -20.67 -18.48 1.21
N ARG A 15 -20.16 -19.71 1.09
CA ARG A 15 -18.94 -20.11 1.79
C ARG A 15 -17.74 -19.58 1.01
N THR A 16 -16.82 -18.94 1.71
CA THR A 16 -15.57 -18.45 1.15
C THR A 16 -14.38 -18.94 1.97
N PRO A 17 -13.19 -19.09 1.35
CA PRO A 17 -11.95 -19.31 2.10
C PRO A 17 -11.69 -18.10 3.00
N ALA A 18 -11.70 -18.33 4.31
CA ALA A 18 -11.77 -17.26 5.29
C ALA A 18 -10.51 -16.39 5.27
N MET A 19 -9.33 -16.98 5.43
CA MET A 19 -8.05 -16.25 5.44
C MET A 19 -7.85 -15.43 4.15
N GLN A 20 -8.00 -16.07 2.99
CA GLN A 20 -7.74 -15.43 1.70
C GLN A 20 -8.68 -14.25 1.48
N THR A 21 -9.97 -14.41 1.82
CA THR A 21 -10.96 -13.34 1.68
C THR A 21 -10.70 -12.20 2.65
N LEU A 22 -10.42 -12.50 3.92
CA LEU A 22 -10.08 -11.48 4.92
C LEU A 22 -8.83 -10.72 4.49
N PHE A 23 -7.76 -11.41 4.13
CA PHE A 23 -6.52 -10.75 3.73
C PHE A 23 -6.63 -9.96 2.43
N LEU A 24 -7.53 -10.26 1.51
CA LEU A 24 -7.72 -9.45 0.30
C LEU A 24 -8.61 -8.22 0.51
N TYR A 25 -9.54 -8.26 1.48
CA TYR A 25 -10.60 -7.24 1.60
C TYR A 25 -10.69 -6.54 2.96
N ALA A 26 -10.00 -7.01 4.00
CA ALA A 26 -9.94 -6.34 5.30
C ALA A 26 -9.38 -4.92 5.16
N SER A 27 -9.93 -4.01 5.96
CA SER A 27 -9.52 -2.61 6.01
C SER A 27 -8.19 -2.44 6.73
N THR A 28 -7.99 -3.19 7.81
CA THR A 28 -6.75 -3.19 8.59
C THR A 28 -6.23 -4.61 8.81
N LEU A 29 -4.92 -4.75 8.66
CA LEU A 29 -4.14 -5.94 8.95
C LEU A 29 -3.02 -5.52 9.89
N GLU A 30 -3.04 -6.07 11.08
CA GLU A 30 -2.09 -5.80 12.14
C GLU A 30 -1.31 -7.08 12.41
N THR A 31 0.01 -7.03 12.48
CA THR A 31 0.85 -8.24 12.58
C THR A 31 1.79 -8.19 13.75
N ASN A 32 2.28 -9.36 14.17
CA ASN A 32 3.47 -9.47 15.00
C ASN A 32 4.76 -9.42 14.14
N ASN A 33 5.91 -9.61 14.79
CA ASN A 33 7.24 -9.55 14.17
C ASN A 33 7.43 -10.56 13.02
N ASP A 34 6.93 -11.78 13.18
CA ASP A 34 7.19 -12.90 12.26
C ASP A 34 6.00 -13.24 11.34
N PHE A 35 4.94 -12.44 11.38
CA PHE A 35 3.67 -12.65 10.66
C PHE A 35 2.89 -13.91 11.09
N THR A 36 3.31 -14.61 12.14
CA THR A 36 2.60 -15.79 12.66
C THR A 36 1.24 -15.43 13.26
N ARG A 37 1.05 -14.19 13.70
CA ARG A 37 -0.20 -13.67 14.27
C ARG A 37 -0.63 -12.44 13.50
N ILE A 38 -1.87 -12.47 12.99
CA ILE A 38 -2.43 -11.39 12.19
C ILE A 38 -3.86 -11.07 12.67
N LEU A 39 -4.09 -9.82 13.05
CA LEU A 39 -5.39 -9.30 13.46
C LEU A 39 -6.01 -8.52 12.29
N CYS A 40 -7.20 -8.95 11.89
CA CYS A 40 -7.99 -8.36 10.81
C CYS A 40 -9.10 -7.52 11.41
N ASP A 41 -9.18 -6.24 11.01
CA ASP A 41 -10.23 -5.29 11.39
C ASP A 41 -10.46 -5.18 12.92
N GLN A 42 -9.47 -5.56 13.74
CA GLN A 42 -9.50 -5.53 15.20
C GLN A 42 -10.52 -6.48 15.86
N TRP A 43 -10.98 -7.54 15.16
CA TRP A 43 -11.94 -8.49 15.75
C TRP A 43 -11.75 -9.95 15.33
N LEU A 44 -10.95 -10.21 14.28
CA LEU A 44 -10.62 -11.56 13.83
C LEU A 44 -9.12 -11.77 13.83
N GLU A 45 -8.67 -12.74 14.60
CA GLU A 45 -7.28 -13.15 14.64
C GLU A 45 -7.07 -14.41 13.80
N ILE A 46 -6.00 -14.39 13.00
CA ILE A 46 -5.50 -15.53 12.24
C ILE A 46 -4.12 -15.89 12.77
N ILE A 47 -3.94 -17.17 13.09
CA ILE A 47 -2.71 -17.71 13.66
C ILE A 47 -2.14 -18.75 12.70
N PHE A 48 -0.86 -18.62 12.37
CA PHE A 48 -0.10 -19.54 11.54
C PHE A 48 0.91 -20.31 12.39
N GLU A 49 1.14 -21.57 12.02
CA GLU A 49 2.17 -22.41 12.64
C GLU A 49 3.58 -22.06 12.13
N ASN A 50 3.70 -21.63 10.87
CA ASN A 50 4.99 -21.39 10.22
C ASN A 50 5.09 -19.94 9.71
N SER A 51 6.12 -19.22 10.18
CA SER A 51 6.41 -17.83 9.81
C SER A 51 6.75 -17.65 8.34
N GLU A 52 7.47 -18.58 7.71
CA GLU A 52 7.84 -18.49 6.30
C GLU A 52 6.60 -18.55 5.39
N THR A 53 5.66 -19.44 5.73
CA THR A 53 4.40 -19.55 5.00
C THR A 53 3.55 -18.29 5.14
N ALA A 54 3.44 -17.76 6.37
CA ALA A 54 2.70 -16.54 6.64
C ALA A 54 3.29 -15.34 5.87
N GLN A 55 4.62 -15.22 5.87
CA GLN A 55 5.34 -14.19 5.14
C GLN A 55 5.13 -14.28 3.62
N SER A 56 5.15 -15.49 3.04
CA SER A 56 4.88 -15.70 1.61
C SER A 56 3.43 -15.36 1.23
N ILE A 57 2.47 -15.70 2.10
CA ILE A 57 1.06 -15.34 1.91
C ILE A 57 0.88 -13.83 1.94
N ILE A 58 1.49 -13.14 2.91
CA ILE A 58 1.36 -11.68 3.03
C ILE A 58 2.03 -10.95 1.87
N SER A 59 3.19 -11.42 1.40
CA SER A 59 3.78 -10.97 0.14
C SER A 59 2.76 -11.10 -0.99
N SER A 60 2.18 -12.28 -1.20
CA SER A 60 1.18 -12.51 -2.26
C SER A 60 -0.05 -11.60 -2.14
N VAL A 61 -0.54 -11.35 -0.92
CA VAL A 61 -1.67 -10.46 -0.64
C VAL A 61 -1.34 -9.02 -1.02
N LEU A 62 -0.17 -8.54 -0.62
CA LEU A 62 0.33 -7.22 -0.98
C LEU A 62 0.39 -7.08 -2.50
N LEU A 63 0.90 -8.11 -3.18
CA LEU A 63 0.97 -8.12 -4.64
C LEU A 63 -0.41 -7.97 -5.29
N LEU A 64 -1.37 -8.76 -4.85
CA LEU A 64 -2.73 -8.80 -5.39
C LEU A 64 -3.51 -7.52 -5.11
N ARG A 65 -3.39 -6.96 -3.89
CA ARG A 65 -4.04 -5.69 -3.52
C ARG A 65 -3.49 -4.54 -4.37
N ASN A 66 -2.17 -4.41 -4.48
CA ASN A 66 -1.53 -3.38 -5.29
C ASN A 66 -1.93 -3.48 -6.77
N ALA A 67 -1.93 -4.68 -7.34
CA ALA A 67 -2.33 -4.90 -8.73
C ALA A 67 -3.82 -4.58 -8.97
N ARG A 68 -4.70 -4.91 -8.02
CA ARG A 68 -6.13 -4.55 -8.06
C ARG A 68 -6.32 -3.04 -8.01
N ASP A 69 -5.64 -2.35 -7.11
CA ASP A 69 -5.78 -0.90 -6.96
C ASP A 69 -5.26 -0.15 -8.19
N LEU A 70 -4.17 -0.64 -8.79
CA LEU A 70 -3.67 -0.14 -10.05
C LEU A 70 -4.68 -0.36 -11.19
N LEU A 71 -5.25 -1.56 -11.31
CA LEU A 71 -6.29 -1.84 -12.30
C LEU A 71 -7.48 -0.88 -12.13
N LEU A 72 -7.93 -0.69 -10.89
CA LEU A 72 -9.04 0.21 -10.58
C LEU A 72 -8.70 1.65 -10.97
N LYS A 73 -7.50 2.14 -10.68
CA LYS A 73 -7.03 3.46 -11.12
C LYS A 73 -7.03 3.60 -12.64
N LEU A 74 -6.51 2.60 -13.36
CA LEU A 74 -6.47 2.62 -14.83
C LEU A 74 -7.88 2.58 -15.45
N THR A 75 -8.74 1.71 -14.94
CA THR A 75 -10.13 1.59 -15.43
C THR A 75 -10.93 2.87 -15.18
N LEU A 76 -10.76 3.52 -14.02
CA LEU A 76 -11.36 4.83 -13.77
C LEU A 76 -10.84 5.91 -14.73
N GLN A 77 -9.54 5.91 -15.06
CA GLN A 77 -8.98 6.85 -16.04
C GLN A 77 -9.53 6.60 -17.46
N ASP A 78 -9.67 5.34 -17.86
CA ASP A 78 -10.22 4.97 -19.17
C ASP A 78 -11.70 5.37 -19.27
N LEU A 79 -12.49 5.14 -18.22
CA LEU A 79 -13.90 5.57 -18.16
C LEU A 79 -14.04 7.09 -18.21
N ASN A 80 -13.15 7.82 -17.52
CA ASN A 80 -13.18 9.28 -17.55
C ASN A 80 -12.83 9.84 -18.95
N LYS A 81 -12.01 9.13 -19.73
CA LYS A 81 -11.67 9.50 -21.12
C LYS A 81 -12.72 9.05 -22.13
N SER A 82 -13.40 7.92 -21.89
CA SER A 82 -14.41 7.38 -22.82
C SER A 82 -15.73 8.14 -22.80
N LEU A 83 -15.93 9.06 -21.85
CA LEU A 83 -16.99 10.07 -21.92
C LEU A 83 -16.86 11.01 -23.13
N ASP A 84 -15.67 11.09 -23.75
CA ASP A 84 -15.40 12.01 -24.86
C ASP A 84 -15.40 11.35 -26.27
N ILE A 85 -15.29 10.01 -26.41
CA ILE A 85 -15.17 9.37 -27.75
C ILE A 85 -15.80 7.95 -27.79
N GLU A 86 -16.82 7.79 -28.64
CA GLU A 86 -17.55 6.54 -28.99
C GLU A 86 -16.72 5.52 -29.80
N LEU A 87 -15.53 5.11 -29.36
CA LEU A 87 -14.77 4.06 -30.04
C LEU A 87 -14.30 2.98 -29.05
N MET A 88 -15.14 1.96 -28.90
CA MET A 88 -14.86 0.71 -28.20
C MET A 88 -13.77 -0.09 -28.93
N SER A 89 -12.50 0.23 -28.67
CA SER A 89 -11.41 -0.74 -28.74
C SER A 89 -11.27 -1.40 -27.37
N LYS A 90 -10.97 -2.71 -27.35
CA LYS A 90 -10.85 -3.51 -26.12
C LYS A 90 -10.02 -2.74 -25.08
N PRO A 91 -10.46 -2.67 -23.81
CA PRO A 91 -9.81 -1.82 -22.84
C PRO A 91 -8.36 -2.29 -22.67
N ARG A 92 -7.44 -1.33 -22.67
CA ARG A 92 -5.99 -1.55 -22.47
C ARG A 92 -5.69 -2.35 -21.19
N THR A 93 -6.66 -2.43 -20.30
CA THR A 93 -6.63 -3.13 -19.01
C THR A 93 -7.06 -4.61 -19.09
N TYR A 94 -7.55 -5.12 -20.23
CA TYR A 94 -8.08 -6.49 -20.33
C TYR A 94 -7.05 -7.57 -19.98
N GLU A 95 -5.82 -7.45 -20.48
CA GLU A 95 -4.77 -8.44 -20.21
C GLU A 95 -4.36 -8.46 -18.73
N LEU A 96 -4.26 -7.27 -18.13
CA LEU A 96 -3.97 -7.12 -16.70
C LEU A 96 -5.12 -7.66 -15.84
N GLN A 97 -6.37 -7.40 -16.23
CA GLN A 97 -7.56 -7.94 -15.59
C GLN A 97 -7.58 -9.47 -15.64
N HIS A 98 -7.27 -10.05 -16.81
CA HIS A 98 -7.23 -11.49 -16.98
C HIS A 98 -6.13 -12.14 -16.13
N LEU A 99 -4.93 -11.55 -16.15
CA LEU A 99 -3.81 -12.02 -15.33
C LEU A 99 -4.12 -11.93 -13.83
N LEU A 100 -4.68 -10.81 -13.38
CA LEU A 100 -5.09 -10.61 -11.99
C LEU A 100 -6.15 -11.61 -11.58
N SER A 101 -7.18 -11.81 -12.41
CA SER A 101 -8.23 -12.79 -12.16
C SER A 101 -7.64 -14.19 -12.01
N LYS A 102 -6.70 -14.59 -12.88
CA LYS A 102 -6.04 -15.89 -12.78
C LYS A 102 -5.26 -16.03 -11.47
N LYS A 103 -4.49 -15.01 -11.10
CA LYS A 103 -3.68 -15.01 -9.88
C LYS A 103 -4.51 -14.95 -8.60
N MET A 104 -5.64 -14.24 -8.61
CA MET A 104 -6.60 -14.25 -7.51
C MET A 104 -7.22 -15.64 -7.32
N THR A 105 -7.59 -16.32 -8.41
CA THR A 105 -8.11 -17.70 -8.31
C THR A 105 -7.06 -18.65 -7.75
N GLU A 106 -5.82 -18.59 -8.26
CA GLU A 106 -4.70 -19.39 -7.74
C GLU A 106 -4.46 -19.15 -6.24
N PHE A 107 -4.58 -17.90 -5.79
CA PHE A 107 -4.46 -17.55 -4.39
C PHE A 107 -5.63 -18.07 -3.53
N LEU A 108 -6.87 -18.02 -4.05
CA LEU A 108 -8.05 -18.57 -3.37
C LEU A 108 -8.00 -20.11 -3.25
N GLU A 109 -7.35 -20.78 -4.20
CA GLU A 109 -7.13 -22.23 -4.19
C GLU A 109 -5.95 -22.64 -3.31
N ASN A 110 -5.03 -21.72 -3.01
CA ASN A 110 -3.87 -21.99 -2.16
C ASN A 110 -4.32 -22.43 -0.76
N SER A 111 -3.84 -23.59 -0.33
CA SER A 111 -4.19 -24.19 0.97
C SER A 111 -3.03 -24.08 1.94
N CYS A 112 -3.31 -23.57 3.13
CA CYS A 112 -2.36 -23.47 4.22
C CYS A 112 -3.07 -23.76 5.55
N LEU A 113 -2.31 -24.18 6.55
CA LEU A 113 -2.83 -24.44 7.89
C LEU A 113 -2.86 -23.12 8.66
N TYR A 114 -4.02 -22.80 9.23
CA TYR A 114 -4.22 -21.64 10.09
C TYR A 114 -5.36 -21.91 11.07
N ALA A 115 -5.31 -21.22 12.21
CA ALA A 115 -6.43 -21.11 13.13
C ALA A 115 -7.08 -19.73 13.00
N ILE A 116 -8.41 -19.67 13.13
CA ILE A 116 -9.15 -18.40 13.23
C ILE A 116 -9.79 -18.32 14.61
N ARG A 117 -9.60 -17.18 15.26
CA ARG A 117 -10.20 -16.87 16.55
C ARG A 117 -10.91 -15.52 16.49
N ARG A 118 -12.08 -15.43 17.11
CA ARG A 118 -12.76 -14.15 17.34
C ARG A 118 -12.13 -13.48 18.56
N VAL A 119 -11.72 -12.23 18.39
CA VAL A 119 -11.18 -11.38 19.46
C VAL A 119 -12.31 -10.57 20.06
N LEU A 120 -12.36 -10.52 21.39
CA LEU A 120 -13.30 -9.66 22.11
C LEU A 120 -12.67 -8.29 22.38
N PRO A 121 -13.47 -7.21 22.46
CA PRO A 121 -12.94 -5.88 22.74
C PRO A 121 -12.10 -5.80 24.03
N ALA A 122 -12.47 -6.57 25.06
CA ALA A 122 -11.74 -6.60 26.33
C ALA A 122 -10.35 -7.26 26.23
N GLU A 123 -10.09 -8.03 25.18
CA GLU A 123 -8.80 -8.70 24.96
C GLU A 123 -7.84 -7.82 24.15
N LEU A 124 -8.31 -6.78 23.47
CA LEU A 124 -7.48 -5.95 22.61
C LEU A 124 -6.29 -5.35 23.36
N ASP A 125 -6.52 -4.81 24.55
CA ASP A 125 -5.46 -4.24 25.40
C ASP A 125 -4.37 -5.26 25.76
N THR A 126 -4.72 -6.54 25.83
CA THR A 126 -3.76 -7.62 26.15
C THR A 126 -3.00 -8.14 24.93
N ILE A 127 -3.60 -8.00 23.74
CA ILE A 127 -3.10 -8.50 22.46
C ILE A 127 -2.07 -7.53 21.87
N TYR A 128 -2.33 -6.23 21.97
CA TYR A 128 -1.38 -5.22 21.54
C TYR A 128 -0.18 -5.17 22.48
N ARG A 129 0.95 -4.73 21.95
CA ARG A 129 2.08 -4.38 22.80
C ARG A 129 1.75 -3.12 23.59
N PRO A 130 2.09 -3.06 24.89
CA PRO A 130 2.05 -1.80 25.61
C PRO A 130 3.01 -0.83 24.93
N ASN A 131 2.50 0.34 24.53
CA ASN A 131 3.37 1.45 24.14
C ASN A 131 4.14 1.86 25.40
N ILE A 132 5.42 1.50 25.47
CA ILE A 132 6.32 2.07 26.47
C ILE A 132 6.52 3.51 26.01
N GLN A 133 5.67 4.43 26.49
CA GLN A 133 6.02 5.84 26.45
C GLN A 133 7.22 5.97 27.37
N GLU A 134 8.35 6.40 26.82
CA GLU A 134 9.53 6.77 27.58
C GLU A 134 9.10 7.87 28.56
N ASP A 135 8.81 7.52 29.81
CA ASP A 135 8.93 8.48 30.89
C ASP A 135 10.41 8.88 30.91
N GLU A 136 10.68 10.18 30.75
CA GLU A 136 12.01 10.81 30.69
C GLU A 136 12.77 10.65 32.03
N ASP A 137 13.04 9.43 32.47
CA ASP A 137 13.84 9.15 33.66
C ASP A 137 15.28 8.81 33.27
N ASP A 138 16.15 9.67 33.79
CA ASP A 138 17.58 9.78 33.59
C ASP A 138 18.32 8.48 34.00
N ASN A 139 19.17 8.00 33.08
CA ASN A 139 20.25 7.00 33.22
C ASN A 139 20.01 5.56 32.73
N ASN A 140 20.83 5.25 31.71
CA ASN A 140 21.37 3.97 31.27
C ASN A 140 20.53 3.09 30.32
N ASP A 141 21.18 2.82 29.18
CA ASP A 141 20.86 1.89 28.09
C ASP A 141 19.59 2.20 27.29
N LYS A 142 19.81 2.92 26.17
CA LYS A 142 18.84 3.08 25.09
C LYS A 142 18.47 1.72 24.51
N ILE A 143 17.44 1.09 25.06
CA ILE A 143 16.73 -0.01 24.42
C ILE A 143 16.10 0.57 23.17
N VAL A 144 16.65 0.23 22.01
CA VAL A 144 16.16 0.72 20.71
C VAL A 144 14.70 0.28 20.54
N ASN A 145 13.84 1.26 20.36
CA ASN A 145 12.39 1.12 20.37
C ASN A 145 11.89 0.10 19.33
N ASN A 146 11.31 -1.00 19.81
CA ASN A 146 10.53 -1.96 19.03
C ASN A 146 9.16 -1.37 18.66
N GLU A 147 9.15 -0.18 18.08
CA GLU A 147 7.93 0.54 17.70
C GLU A 147 7.21 -0.17 16.56
N SER A 148 5.88 -0.15 16.61
CA SER A 148 5.04 -0.64 15.52
C SER A 148 5.22 0.23 14.28
N THR A 149 5.52 -0.38 13.14
CA THR A 149 5.79 0.35 11.89
C THR A 149 4.63 0.20 10.92
N LYS A 150 4.08 1.32 10.45
CA LYS A 150 3.06 1.29 9.39
C LYS A 150 3.71 1.10 8.01
N ILE A 151 3.45 -0.04 7.36
CA ILE A 151 4.03 -0.36 6.03
C ILE A 151 3.20 0.26 4.91
N ASN A 152 1.88 0.15 5.00
CA ASN A 152 0.94 0.69 4.02
C ASN A 152 -0.32 1.20 4.75
N GLU A 153 -1.28 1.75 4.02
CA GLU A 153 -2.56 2.25 4.54
C GLU A 153 -3.25 1.22 5.43
N TYR A 154 -3.24 -0.04 5.01
CA TYR A 154 -3.93 -1.15 5.67
C TYR A 154 -3.03 -2.07 6.51
N LEU A 155 -1.70 -2.03 6.37
CA LEU A 155 -0.80 -3.00 7.02
C LEU A 155 0.09 -2.32 8.06
N THR A 156 -0.07 -2.72 9.32
CA THR A 156 0.77 -2.29 10.45
C THR A 156 1.58 -3.46 10.97
N TYR A 157 2.90 -3.32 10.91
CA TYR A 157 3.86 -4.31 11.32
C TYR A 157 4.20 -4.20 12.81
N ASN A 158 4.39 -5.34 13.45
CA ASN A 158 4.95 -5.45 14.79
C ASN A 158 4.18 -4.62 15.83
N CYS A 159 2.86 -4.69 15.80
CA CYS A 159 1.98 -4.06 16.80
C CYS A 159 1.36 -5.10 17.76
N LEU A 160 1.34 -6.37 17.38
CA LEU A 160 0.81 -7.47 18.18
C LEU A 160 1.92 -8.16 18.99
N ARG A 161 1.58 -8.63 20.19
CA ARG A 161 2.44 -9.53 20.97
C ARG A 161 2.56 -10.89 20.29
N SER A 162 3.73 -11.54 20.43
CA SER A 162 3.91 -12.92 19.99
C SER A 162 2.97 -13.87 20.71
N ASN A 163 2.71 -15.03 20.11
CA ASN A 163 1.76 -16.02 20.60
C ASN A 163 2.30 -16.81 21.81
N ASP A 164 3.63 -16.81 21.98
CA ASP A 164 4.30 -17.50 23.07
C ASP A 164 4.52 -16.53 24.24
N ASP A 165 3.69 -16.67 25.28
CA ASP A 165 3.80 -15.94 26.56
C ASP A 165 5.16 -16.12 27.27
N GLN A 166 6.01 -17.01 26.75
CA GLN A 166 7.33 -17.38 27.27
C GLN A 166 8.49 -16.89 26.40
N GLU A 167 8.22 -16.12 25.34
CA GLU A 167 9.31 -15.49 24.58
C GLU A 167 10.05 -14.53 25.51
N SER A 168 11.28 -14.90 25.84
CA SER A 168 12.21 -13.99 26.50
C SER A 168 12.32 -12.73 25.64
N PHE A 169 12.40 -11.56 26.26
CA PHE A 169 12.64 -10.26 25.61
C PHE A 169 13.67 -10.33 24.45
N TRP A 170 14.69 -11.19 24.61
CA TRP A 170 15.71 -11.46 23.61
C TRP A 170 15.24 -12.16 22.32
N SER A 171 14.23 -13.04 22.38
CA SER A 171 13.68 -13.73 21.20
C SER A 171 12.94 -12.76 20.28
N GLU A 172 12.14 -11.88 20.87
CA GLU A 172 11.40 -10.84 20.16
C GLU A 172 12.33 -9.77 19.59
N TYR A 173 13.34 -9.37 20.38
CA TYR A 173 14.37 -8.43 19.92
C TYR A 173 15.24 -9.04 18.81
N ALA A 174 15.67 -10.29 18.95
CA ALA A 174 16.44 -10.96 17.90
C ALA A 174 15.60 -11.13 16.63
N GLY A 175 14.31 -11.50 16.74
CA GLY A 175 13.44 -11.65 15.58
C GLY A 175 13.26 -10.38 14.76
N SER A 176 13.17 -9.22 15.42
CA SER A 176 12.96 -7.92 14.76
C SER A 176 14.22 -7.33 14.16
N THR A 177 15.38 -7.70 14.70
CA THR A 177 16.68 -7.17 14.26
C THR A 177 17.49 -8.15 13.41
N MET A 178 17.07 -9.41 13.31
CA MET A 178 17.80 -10.43 12.55
C MET A 178 17.64 -10.20 11.05
N GLN A 179 18.73 -9.77 10.43
CA GLN A 179 18.82 -9.59 8.99
C GLN A 179 19.10 -10.93 8.30
N LYS A 180 18.41 -11.17 7.19
CA LYS A 180 18.66 -12.31 6.31
C LYS A 180 19.03 -11.79 4.92
N HIS A 181 19.86 -12.56 4.22
CA HIS A 181 20.10 -12.32 2.81
C HIS A 181 18.82 -12.58 2.03
N TRP A 182 18.43 -11.63 1.19
CA TRP A 182 17.27 -11.74 0.33
C TRP A 182 17.54 -11.05 -0.99
N ILE A 183 17.18 -11.73 -2.08
CA ILE A 183 17.27 -11.19 -3.44
C ILE A 183 15.86 -10.81 -3.87
N CYS A 184 15.67 -9.53 -4.19
CA CYS A 184 14.37 -9.04 -4.61
C CYS A 184 13.99 -9.60 -6.00
N PRO A 185 12.83 -10.25 -6.17
CA PRO A 185 12.43 -10.80 -7.48
C PRO A 185 12.08 -9.73 -8.53
N TYR A 186 11.95 -8.46 -8.13
CA TYR A 186 11.54 -7.36 -9.01
C TYR A 186 12.70 -6.48 -9.48
N CYS A 187 13.64 -6.12 -8.59
CA CYS A 187 14.83 -5.34 -8.96
C CYS A 187 16.12 -6.18 -9.04
N ASN A 188 16.08 -7.45 -8.60
CA ASN A 188 17.23 -8.36 -8.58
C ASN A 188 18.44 -7.84 -7.77
N GLU A 189 18.19 -6.98 -6.79
CA GLU A 189 19.18 -6.52 -5.82
C GLU A 189 19.34 -7.54 -4.68
N ASP A 190 20.60 -7.81 -4.30
CA ASP A 190 20.96 -8.65 -3.16
C ASP A 190 21.20 -7.77 -1.94
N ILE A 191 20.35 -7.91 -0.92
CA ILE A 191 20.32 -7.05 0.25
C ILE A 191 20.19 -7.85 1.55
N LEU A 192 20.80 -7.32 2.61
CA LEU A 192 20.61 -7.76 3.98
C LEU A 192 19.46 -6.98 4.59
N VAL A 193 18.34 -7.64 4.84
CA VAL A 193 17.11 -6.99 5.31
C VAL A 193 16.47 -7.76 6.46
N THR A 194 15.88 -7.00 7.38
CA THR A 194 14.91 -7.52 8.35
C THR A 194 13.59 -7.88 7.65
N VAL A 195 12.69 -8.59 8.33
CA VAL A 195 11.37 -8.92 7.76
C VAL A 195 10.57 -7.65 7.45
N ALA A 196 10.63 -6.65 8.34
CA ALA A 196 9.97 -5.36 8.16
C ALA A 196 10.47 -4.63 6.89
N GLU A 197 11.80 -4.50 6.76
CA GLU A 197 12.45 -3.86 5.63
C GLU A 197 12.17 -4.62 4.33
N ARG A 198 12.20 -5.95 4.37
CA ARG A 198 11.87 -6.80 3.22
C ARG A 198 10.46 -6.51 2.71
N VAL A 199 9.46 -6.54 3.59
CA VAL A 199 8.04 -6.32 3.19
C VAL A 199 7.82 -4.87 2.73
N ALA A 200 8.46 -3.89 3.37
CA ALA A 200 8.39 -2.49 2.95
C ALA A 200 9.03 -2.27 1.56
N HIS A 201 10.22 -2.84 1.33
CA HIS A 201 10.89 -2.81 0.04
C HIS A 201 10.06 -3.53 -1.02
N GLU A 202 9.54 -4.73 -0.71
CA GLU A 202 8.71 -5.51 -1.62
C GLU A 202 7.47 -4.72 -2.08
N ASN A 203 6.79 -4.03 -1.16
CA ASN A 203 5.67 -3.15 -1.49
C ASN A 203 6.06 -2.08 -2.52
N GLN A 204 7.13 -1.33 -2.22
CA GLN A 204 7.55 -0.19 -3.03
C GLN A 204 8.14 -0.63 -4.38
N CYS A 205 8.99 -1.65 -4.36
CA CYS A 205 9.64 -2.19 -5.54
C CYS A 205 8.61 -2.79 -6.51
N GLN A 206 7.59 -3.47 -5.99
CA GLN A 206 6.49 -3.95 -6.82
C GLN A 206 5.69 -2.80 -7.44
N LEU A 207 5.32 -1.78 -6.66
CA LEU A 207 4.62 -0.60 -7.20
C LEU A 207 5.43 0.05 -8.32
N ASN A 208 6.74 0.19 -8.11
CA ASN A 208 7.68 0.69 -9.10
C ASN A 208 7.73 -0.21 -10.34
N SER A 209 7.79 -1.54 -10.18
CA SER A 209 7.77 -2.49 -11.28
C SER A 209 6.48 -2.39 -12.09
N LEU A 210 5.33 -2.30 -11.43
CA LEU A 210 4.03 -2.18 -12.08
C LEU A 210 3.84 -0.84 -12.80
N CYS A 211 4.47 0.24 -12.32
CA CYS A 211 4.39 1.55 -12.96
C CYS A 211 5.50 1.82 -13.99
N ASN A 212 6.67 1.18 -13.86
CA ASN A 212 7.86 1.45 -14.67
C ASN A 212 8.15 0.38 -15.74
N ASN A 213 7.50 -0.80 -15.72
CA ASN A 213 7.91 -1.84 -16.66
C ASN A 213 7.45 -1.60 -18.10
N GLU A 214 8.48 -1.54 -18.93
CA GLU A 214 8.58 -1.62 -20.37
C GLU A 214 8.06 -2.95 -20.95
N ASN A 215 6.83 -3.36 -20.59
CA ASN A 215 6.10 -4.36 -21.36
C ASN A 215 5.57 -3.69 -22.65
N PRO A 216 5.68 -4.34 -23.84
CA PRO A 216 5.33 -3.74 -25.13
C PRO A 216 3.85 -3.30 -25.27
N ILE A 217 3.00 -3.56 -24.28
CA ILE A 217 1.61 -3.11 -24.18
C ILE A 217 1.50 -1.63 -23.75
N PHE A 218 2.56 -1.04 -23.17
CA PHE A 218 2.50 0.31 -22.57
C PHE A 218 3.18 1.45 -23.35
N LYS A 219 3.64 1.22 -24.58
CA LYS A 219 4.38 2.23 -25.37
C LYS A 219 3.58 3.47 -25.84
N SER A 220 2.26 3.53 -25.66
CA SER A 220 1.44 4.62 -26.25
C SER A 220 1.03 5.76 -25.31
N THR A 221 1.67 5.95 -24.15
CA THR A 221 1.31 7.10 -23.26
C THR A 221 2.47 7.78 -22.52
N GLN A 222 3.69 7.72 -23.04
CA GLN A 222 4.78 8.58 -22.53
C GLN A 222 4.72 10.00 -23.11
N SER A 223 3.62 10.71 -22.90
CA SER A 223 3.60 12.16 -23.16
C SER A 223 2.97 13.02 -22.06
N ASN A 224 2.44 12.48 -20.95
CA ASN A 224 1.86 13.33 -19.91
C ASN A 224 1.83 12.76 -18.48
N ILE A 225 2.84 11.97 -18.08
CA ILE A 225 3.03 11.63 -16.65
C ILE A 225 4.45 12.03 -16.25
N ASN A 226 4.70 13.34 -16.24
CA ASN A 226 5.85 13.87 -15.52
C ASN A 226 5.43 14.12 -14.06
N LYS A 227 6.00 13.31 -13.17
CA LYS A 227 6.28 13.60 -11.75
C LYS A 227 5.13 14.22 -10.93
N THR A 228 4.25 13.37 -10.41
CA THR A 228 3.59 13.68 -9.12
C THR A 228 4.37 12.96 -8.01
N ASN A 229 5.28 13.69 -7.39
CA ASN A 229 5.81 13.38 -6.06
C ASN A 229 4.65 13.25 -5.08
N ILE A 230 4.31 12.03 -4.69
CA ILE A 230 3.53 11.73 -3.49
C ILE A 230 4.34 10.73 -2.67
N LEU A 231 5.58 11.10 -2.30
CA LEU A 231 6.29 10.44 -1.19
C LEU A 231 7.46 11.30 -0.68
N SER A 232 7.13 12.43 -0.09
CA SER A 232 8.03 13.11 0.85
C SER A 232 7.22 14.16 1.60
N ASN A 233 6.75 13.84 2.81
CA ASN A 233 6.41 14.78 3.88
C ASN A 233 6.02 13.98 5.15
N LEU A 234 7.05 13.58 5.91
CA LEU A 234 7.12 13.29 7.35
C LEU A 234 8.49 12.61 7.52
N THR A 235 9.52 13.07 8.22
CA THR A 235 9.72 14.11 9.21
C THR A 235 11.24 14.19 9.39
N THR A 236 11.83 15.38 9.39
CA THR A 236 12.97 15.69 10.27
C THR A 236 13.20 17.19 10.29
N THR A 237 12.84 17.76 11.43
CA THR A 237 13.18 19.09 11.89
C THR A 237 14.69 19.19 12.09
N THR A 238 15.36 20.16 11.46
CA THR A 238 16.32 21.08 12.10
C THR A 238 16.81 22.13 11.10
N THR A 239 16.31 23.36 11.28
CA THR A 239 17.01 24.66 11.15
C THR A 239 18.16 24.79 10.14
N THR A 240 17.97 25.48 9.01
CA THR A 240 18.51 26.85 8.74
C THR A 240 18.26 27.33 7.29
N THR A 241 17.72 28.56 7.18
CA THR A 241 17.91 29.61 6.14
C THR A 241 17.54 29.39 4.64
N ILE A 242 16.36 29.91 4.30
CA ILE A 242 16.00 30.84 3.19
C ILE A 242 16.57 30.59 1.77
N ALA A 243 15.69 30.20 0.83
CA ALA A 243 15.49 30.87 -0.46
C ALA A 243 14.16 30.43 -1.11
N THR A 244 13.22 31.37 -1.22
CA THR A 244 11.89 31.20 -1.84
C THR A 244 11.96 31.35 -3.36
N THR A 245 11.52 30.35 -4.13
CA THR A 245 11.06 30.55 -5.51
C THR A 245 9.86 29.65 -5.81
N ASN A 246 8.66 30.18 -5.58
CA ASN A 246 7.45 29.70 -6.23
C ASN A 246 7.56 30.03 -7.72
N VAL A 247 7.84 29.04 -8.56
CA VAL A 247 7.78 29.20 -10.02
C VAL A 247 6.39 28.70 -10.47
N PRO A 248 5.45 29.60 -10.83
CA PRO A 248 4.25 29.18 -11.53
C PRO A 248 4.64 28.62 -12.90
N LEU A 249 3.94 27.58 -13.35
CA LEU A 249 4.20 26.86 -14.60
C LEU A 249 3.90 27.77 -15.82
N THR A 250 4.80 28.72 -16.12
CA THR A 250 4.72 29.61 -17.28
C THR A 250 5.20 28.89 -18.53
N GLN A 251 4.46 29.00 -19.63
CA GLN A 251 4.82 28.46 -20.94
C GLN A 251 5.05 29.62 -21.93
N ASP A 252 5.90 29.39 -22.94
CA ASP A 252 6.09 30.33 -24.04
C ASP A 252 4.83 30.33 -24.93
N TYR A 253 4.17 31.47 -25.05
CA TYR A 253 2.96 31.69 -25.83
C TYR A 253 3.18 32.75 -26.91
N HIS A 254 2.94 32.39 -28.16
CA HIS A 254 2.92 33.33 -29.29
C HIS A 254 1.50 33.78 -29.58
N CYS A 255 1.31 35.09 -29.73
CA CYS A 255 0.03 35.71 -30.06
C CYS A 255 0.03 36.15 -31.52
N ASP A 256 -0.86 35.57 -32.33
CA ASP A 256 -0.94 35.84 -33.78
C ASP A 256 -1.48 37.24 -34.11
N ILE A 257 -2.16 37.90 -33.15
CA ILE A 257 -2.78 39.23 -33.35
C ILE A 257 -1.76 40.35 -33.07
N CYS A 258 -0.82 40.09 -32.17
CA CYS A 258 0.16 41.05 -31.68
C CYS A 258 1.60 40.70 -32.06
N GLU A 259 1.80 39.58 -32.76
CA GLU A 259 3.07 39.03 -33.27
C GLU A 259 4.22 39.00 -32.25
N GLN A 260 3.89 38.90 -30.96
CA GLN A 260 4.86 38.89 -29.86
C GLN A 260 4.80 37.56 -29.09
N THR A 261 5.96 37.15 -28.58
CA THR A 261 6.14 35.97 -27.73
C THR A 261 6.18 36.38 -26.25
N TYR A 262 5.34 35.75 -25.43
CA TYR A 262 5.21 36.02 -24.00
C TYR A 262 5.42 34.74 -23.18
N LYS A 263 5.94 34.86 -21.96
CA LYS A 263 5.96 33.77 -20.98
C LYS A 263 4.77 33.92 -20.04
N LEU A 264 3.70 33.16 -20.29
CA LEU A 264 2.42 33.30 -19.60
C LEU A 264 1.96 31.96 -19.02
N THR A 265 1.22 32.01 -17.92
CA THR A 265 0.43 30.89 -17.42
C THR A 265 -0.87 30.73 -18.22
N SER A 266 -1.53 29.57 -18.15
CA SER A 266 -2.76 29.31 -18.91
C SER A 266 -3.87 30.34 -18.65
N ILE A 267 -3.96 30.90 -17.44
CA ILE A 267 -4.94 31.95 -17.07
C ILE A 267 -4.59 33.29 -17.74
N GLU A 268 -3.30 33.63 -17.81
CA GLU A 268 -2.84 34.89 -18.43
C GLU A 268 -3.00 34.84 -19.95
N ILE A 269 -2.83 33.67 -20.58
CA ILE A 269 -3.13 33.47 -22.01
C ILE A 269 -4.61 33.75 -22.29
N LEU A 270 -5.52 33.22 -21.46
CA LEU A 270 -6.96 33.47 -21.61
C LEU A 270 -7.30 34.95 -21.40
N ARG A 271 -6.68 35.60 -20.42
CA ARG A 271 -6.88 37.04 -20.15
C ARG A 271 -6.36 37.91 -21.30
N HIS A 272 -5.20 37.55 -21.88
CA HIS A 272 -4.64 38.21 -23.06
C HIS A 272 -5.50 38.00 -24.31
N ARG A 273 -6.10 36.82 -24.49
CA ARG A 273 -7.05 36.60 -25.60
C ARG A 273 -8.31 37.45 -25.45
N ALA A 274 -8.79 37.65 -24.23
CA ALA A 274 -9.96 38.49 -23.97
C ALA A 274 -9.73 39.97 -24.32
N THR A 275 -8.48 40.48 -24.28
CA THR A 275 -8.19 41.87 -24.68
C THR A 275 -8.27 42.11 -26.19
N HIS A 276 -8.30 41.05 -27.00
CA HIS A 276 -8.47 41.15 -28.46
C HIS A 276 -9.93 40.94 -28.91
N GLN A 277 -10.85 40.68 -27.97
CA GLN A 277 -12.27 40.42 -28.23
C GLN A 277 -13.18 41.65 -28.09
N THR A 278 -12.62 42.86 -28.17
CA THR A 278 -13.35 44.13 -28.23
C THR A 278 -13.29 44.75 -29.62
#